data_AF-E4ZLM7-F1
#
_entry.id   AF-E4ZLM7-F1
#
_cell.length_a   1.000
_cell.length_b   1.000
_cell.length_c   1.000
_cell.angle_alpha   90.00
_cell.angle_beta   90.00
_cell.angle_gamma   90.00
#
_symmetry.space_group_name_H-M   'P 1'
#
loop_
_entity.id
_entity.type
_entity.pdbx_description
1 polymer ?
#
loop_
_entity_poly.entity_id
_entity_poly.type
_entity_poly.pdbx_seq_one_letter_code
_entity_poly.pdbx_strand_id
1 'polypeptide(L)' 'MITDNQLYSLAIFLGSAAMFLIVLYHFLEVNSEDHKAEEQPKVAARKVKA' A
#
# COMPACT_ATOMS: atom_id res chain seq x y z
N MET A 1 -23.22 28.02 -6.30
CA MET A 1 -21.87 27.67 -6.79
C MET A 1 -21.03 27.37 -5.56
N ILE A 2 -20.30 26.25 -5.55
CA ILE A 2 -19.36 25.97 -4.44
C ILE A 2 -18.33 27.10 -4.38
N THR A 3 -18.00 27.58 -3.17
CA THR A 3 -17.03 28.66 -3.01
C THR A 3 -15.61 28.10 -3.02
N ASP A 4 -14.61 28.91 -3.38
CA ASP A 4 -13.21 28.48 -3.44
C ASP A 4 -12.74 27.88 -2.11
N ASN A 5 -13.20 28.43 -0.99
CA ASN A 5 -12.87 27.93 0.33
C ASN A 5 -13.45 26.52 0.61
N GLN A 6 -14.67 26.24 0.12
CA GLN A 6 -15.29 24.92 0.21
C GLN A 6 -14.57 23.91 -0.68
N LEU A 7 -14.18 24.32 -1.90
CA LEU A 7 -13.44 23.46 -2.82
C LEU A 7 -12.03 23.15 -2.30
N TYR A 8 -11.33 24.14 -1.73
CA TYR A 8 -10.03 23.96 -1.09
C TYR A 8 -10.10 22.99 0.10
N SER A 9 -11.09 23.18 0.98
CA SER A 9 -11.29 22.29 2.14
C SER A 9 -11.59 20.86 1.71
N LEU A 10 -12.41 20.68 0.67
CA LEU A 10 -12.72 19.38 0.09
C LEU A 10 -11.48 18.72 -0.52
N ALA A 11 -10.64 19.48 -1.22
CA ALA A 11 -9.41 18.99 -1.83
C ALA A 11 -8.40 18.51 -0.77
N ILE A 12 -8.23 19.23 0.33
CA ILE A 12 -7.37 18.78 1.45
C ILE A 12 -7.92 17.52 2.07
N PHE A 13 -9.23 17.47 2.37
CA PHE A 13 -9.85 16.30 2.95
C PHE A 13 -9.65 15.06 2.06
N LEU A 14 -10.03 15.17 0.79
CA LEU A 14 -9.92 14.07 -0.15
C LEU A 14 -8.46 13.66 -0.41
N GLY A 15 -7.55 14.64 -0.52
CA GLY A 15 -6.12 14.37 -0.69
C GLY A 15 -5.51 13.63 0.50
N SER A 16 -5.86 14.03 1.73
CA SER A 16 -5.42 13.34 2.94
C SER A 16 -6.01 11.94 3.08
N ALA A 17 -7.29 11.76 2.74
CA ALA A 17 -7.94 10.46 2.71
C ALA A 17 -7.30 9.54 1.66
N ALA A 18 -6.98 10.07 0.48
CA ALA A 18 -6.29 9.33 -0.57
C ALA A 18 -4.88 8.89 -0.11
N MET A 19 -4.11 9.80 0.49
CA MET A 19 -2.79 9.45 1.04
C MET A 19 -2.88 8.34 2.09
N PHE A 20 -3.88 8.40 2.99
CA PHE A 20 -4.12 7.35 3.97
C PHE A 20 -4.46 6.00 3.31
N LEU A 21 -5.36 5.99 2.32
CA LEU A 21 -5.76 4.79 1.60
C LEU A 21 -4.60 4.15 0.81
N ILE A 22 -3.70 4.96 0.23
CA ILE A 22 -2.51 4.47 -0.48
C ILE A 22 -1.58 3.71 0.48
N VAL A 23 -1.28 4.30 1.64
CA VAL A 23 -0.43 3.64 2.65
C VAL A 23 -1.08 2.37 3.17
N LEU A 24 -2.39 2.41 3.43
CA LEU A 24 -3.15 1.26 3.89
C LEU A 24 -3.13 0.13 2.85
N TYR A 25 -3.32 0.44 1.57
CA TYR A 25 -3.21 -0.54 0.49
C TYR A 25 -1.83 -1.22 0.51
N HIS A 26 -0.75 -0.45 0.55
CA HIS A 26 0.60 -1.00 0.55
C HIS A 26 0.89 -1.85 1.79
N PHE A 27 0.38 -1.43 2.95
CA PHE A 27 0.46 -2.22 4.17
C PHE A 27 -0.27 -3.56 4.04
N LEU A 28 -1.51 -3.57 3.53
CA LEU A 28 -2.26 -4.81 3.36
C LEU A 28 -1.65 -5.73 2.30
N GLU A 29 -1.18 -5.16 1.19
CA GLU A 29 -0.54 -5.90 0.09
C GLU A 29 0.70 -6.66 0.58
N VAL A 30 1.61 -5.97 1.27
CA VAL A 30 2.85 -6.58 1.77
C VAL A 30 2.59 -7.61 2.88
N ASN A 31 1.54 -7.43 3.69
CA ASN A 31 1.19 -8.38 4.75
C ASN A 31 0.30 -9.54 4.28
N SER A 32 -0.17 -9.52 3.03
CA SER A 32 -1.01 -10.59 2.48
C SER A 32 -0.26 -11.92 2.41
N GLU A 33 -0.99 -13.03 2.56
CA GLU A 33 -0.39 -14.37 2.50
C GLU A 33 0.14 -14.70 1.11
N ASP A 34 -0.50 -14.18 0.06
CA ASP A 34 -0.06 -14.29 -1.33
C ASP A 34 1.32 -13.64 -1.53
N HIS A 35 1.52 -12.42 -1.01
CA HIS A 35 2.81 -11.75 -1.06
C HIS A 35 3.89 -12.50 -0.27
N LYS A 36 3.55 -13.02 0.92
CA LYS A 36 4.48 -13.79 1.76
C LYS A 36 4.86 -15.15 1.16
N ALA A 37 4.01 -15.74 0.31
CA ALA A 37 4.32 -16.97 -0.42
C ALA A 37 5.27 -16.72 -1.59
N GLU A 38 5.20 -15.54 -2.21
CA GLU A 38 6.09 -15.12 -3.31
C GLU A 38 7.47 -14.64 -2.83
N GLU A 39 7.54 -14.02 -1.65
CA GLU A 39 8.80 -13.59 -1.02
C GLU A 39 9.59 -14.72 -0.34
N GLN A 40 8.98 -15.90 -0.12
CA GLN A 40 9.71 -17.06 0.37
C GLN A 40 10.79 -17.45 -0.64
N PRO A 41 12.08 -17.23 -0.32
CA PRO A 41 13.09 -17.43 -1.32
C PRO A 41 13.28 -18.93 -1.53
N LYS A 42 13.64 -19.24 -2.77
CA LYS A 42 14.30 -20.47 -3.23
C LYS A 42 15.64 -20.75 -2.49
N VAL A 43 15.83 -20.29 -1.24
CA VAL A 43 16.99 -20.57 -0.38
C VAL A 43 17.07 -22.03 0.06
N ALA A 44 15.96 -22.77 0.06
CA ALA A 44 15.99 -24.22 0.26
C ALA A 44 16.73 -24.95 -0.89
N ALA A 45 16.78 -24.38 -2.10
CA ALA A 45 17.44 -25.00 -3.26
C ALA A 45 18.97 -24.78 -3.30
N ARG A 46 19.53 -23.86 -2.50
CA ARG A 46 20.98 -23.60 -2.48
C ARG A 46 21.74 -24.43 -1.44
N LYS A 47 21.07 -25.00 -0.43
CA LYS A 47 21.72 -25.82 0.61
C LYS A 47 21.94 -27.30 0.23
N VAL A 48 21.47 -27.76 -0.93
CA VAL A 48 21.60 -29.17 -1.38
C VAL A 48 22.78 -29.37 -2.34
N LYS A 49 23.57 -28.32 -2.65
CA LYS A 49 24.70 -28.38 -3.60
C LYS A 49 26.05 -27.93 -3.03
N ALA A 50 26.23 -27.93 -1.70
CA ALA A 50 27.51 -27.70 -1.05
C ALA A 50 27.93 -28.95 -0.26
#